data_AF-A0AAN8ERN4-F1
#
_entry.id   AF-A0AAN8ERN4-F1
#
_cell.length_a   1.000
_cell.length_b   1.000
_cell.length_c   1.000
_cell.angle_alpha   90.00
_cell.angle_beta   90.00
_cell.angle_gamma   90.00
#
_symmetry.space_group_name_H-M   'P 1'
#
loop_
_entity.id
_entity.type
_entity.pdbx_description
1 polymer ?
#
loop_
_entity_poly.entity_id
_entity_poly.type
_entity_poly.pdbx_seq_one_letter_code
_entity_poly.pdbx_strand_id
1 'polypeptide(L)'
;MLFQIHKLYLEAGADFIETNTFSGTVIAQADYETEHLVHEINYQSARIAKKACDDFAKSTGKRCFVCGAIGPTNKTLSISPSVEKPE
;
A
#
# COMPACT_ATOMS: atom_id res chain seq x y z
N MET A 1 -12.77 6.31 -6.09
CA MET A 1 -11.70 5.93 -7.03
C MET A 1 -10.99 4.64 -6.60
N LEU A 2 -10.28 4.59 -5.45
CA LEU A 2 -9.47 3.43 -5.02
C LEU A 2 -10.20 2.07 -5.04
N PHE A 3 -11.40 2.02 -4.47
CA PHE A 3 -12.25 0.81 -4.50
C PHE A 3 -12.48 0.27 -5.93
N GLN A 4 -12.74 1.17 -6.88
CA GLN A 4 -13.01 0.78 -8.27
C GLN A 4 -11.75 0.21 -8.94
N ILE A 5 -10.58 0.75 -8.63
CA ILE A 5 -9.30 0.23 -9.15
C ILE A 5 -9.07 -1.21 -8.66
N HIS A 6 -9.27 -1.49 -7.37
CA HIS A 6 -9.19 -2.86 -6.85
C HIS A 6 -10.17 -3.81 -7.55
N LYS A 7 -11.43 -3.38 -7.74
CA LYS A 7 -12.41 -4.18 -8.47
C LYS A 7 -11.97 -4.48 -9.89
N LEU A 8 -11.42 -3.50 -10.62
CA LEU A 8 -10.95 -3.70 -11.99
C LEU A 8 -9.81 -4.72 -12.06
N TYR A 9 -8.87 -4.73 -11.12
CA TYR A 9 -7.81 -5.75 -11.07
C TYR A 9 -8.36 -7.15 -10.76
N LEU A 10 -9.30 -7.26 -9.82
CA LEU A 10 -9.97 -8.53 -9.50
C LEU A 10 -10.78 -9.06 -10.70
N GLU A 11 -11.53 -8.19 -11.37
CA GLU A 11 -12.30 -8.50 -12.58
C GLU A 11 -11.39 -8.88 -13.75
N ALA A 12 -10.17 -8.33 -13.82
CA ALA A 12 -9.14 -8.73 -14.78
C ALA A 12 -8.46 -10.08 -14.44
N GLY A 13 -8.76 -10.68 -13.29
CA GLY A 13 -8.30 -12.01 -12.90
C GLY A 13 -7.21 -12.06 -11.82
N ALA A 14 -6.92 -10.95 -11.12
CA ALA A 14 -5.99 -10.97 -10.00
C ALA A 14 -6.55 -11.75 -8.80
N ASP A 15 -5.76 -12.65 -8.22
CA ASP A 15 -6.09 -13.32 -6.95
C ASP A 15 -5.67 -12.50 -5.72
N PHE A 16 -4.66 -11.64 -5.89
CA PHE A 16 -4.09 -10.80 -4.85
C PHE A 16 -4.18 -9.33 -5.28
N ILE A 17 -4.62 -8.47 -4.37
CA ILE A 17 -4.55 -7.02 -4.53
C ILE A 17 -3.76 -6.42 -3.38
N GLU A 18 -2.96 -5.42 -3.68
CA GLU A 18 -2.19 -4.69 -2.67
C GLU A 18 -3.00 -3.51 -2.12
N THR A 19 -2.79 -3.18 -0.85
CA THR A 19 -3.25 -1.90 -0.31
C THR A 19 -2.49 -0.75 -0.96
N ASN A 20 -3.14 0.39 -1.16
CA ASN A 20 -2.46 1.61 -1.60
C ASN A 20 -1.71 2.25 -0.42
N THR A 21 -0.61 1.64 0.01
CA THR A 21 0.13 2.00 1.22
C THR A 21 1.65 1.97 1.04
N PHE A 22 2.15 1.91 -0.20
CA PHE A 22 3.59 1.84 -0.49
C PHE A 22 4.38 2.95 0.22
N SER A 23 3.85 4.19 0.23
CA SER A 23 4.43 5.35 0.93
C SER A 23 3.71 5.67 2.25
N GLY A 24 2.96 4.73 2.81
CA GLY A 24 2.20 4.87 4.05
C GLY A 24 3.07 4.78 5.31
N THR A 25 4.19 5.50 5.35
CA THR A 25 5.13 5.53 6.48
C THR A 25 5.30 6.95 7.00
N VAL A 26 5.65 7.11 8.27
CA VAL A 26 5.96 8.41 8.88
C VAL A 26 7.04 9.16 8.12
N ILE A 27 8.07 8.44 7.66
CA ILE A 27 9.21 9.04 6.94
C ILE A 27 8.79 9.58 5.57
N ALA A 28 7.99 8.84 4.80
CA ALA A 28 7.55 9.29 3.47
C ALA A 28 6.44 10.35 3.54
N GLN A 29 5.58 10.30 4.56
CA GLN A 29 4.51 11.29 4.75
C GLN A 29 5.01 12.64 5.29
N ALA A 30 6.24 12.69 5.84
CA ALA A 30 6.85 13.94 6.28
C ALA A 30 7.07 14.95 5.14
N ASP A 31 7.28 14.47 3.90
CA ASP A 31 7.37 15.33 2.70
C ASP A 31 6.06 16.09 2.42
N TYR A 32 4.96 15.70 3.07
CA TYR A 32 3.62 16.29 2.93
C TYR A 32 3.05 16.85 4.25
N GLU A 33 3.82 16.85 5.35
CA GLU A 33 3.37 17.26 6.70
C GLU A 33 2.17 16.43 7.24
N THR A 34 2.06 15.16 6.85
CA THR A 34 0.92 14.27 7.14
C THR A 34 1.29 13.05 7.99
N GLU A 35 2.40 13.08 8.73
CA GLU A 35 2.89 11.95 9.54
C GLU A 35 1.84 11.42 10.53
N HIS A 36 1.08 12.34 11.12
CA HIS A 36 0.02 12.05 12.07
C HIS A 36 -1.17 11.28 11.45
N LEU A 37 -1.28 11.26 10.12
CA LEU A 37 -2.34 10.56 9.39
C LEU A 37 -1.94 9.15 8.96
N VAL A 38 -0.69 8.73 9.16
CA VAL A 38 -0.17 7.45 8.64
C VAL A 38 -1.02 6.26 9.05
N HIS A 39 -1.44 6.17 10.32
CA HIS A 39 -2.30 5.08 10.76
C HIS A 39 -3.65 5.09 10.01
N GLU A 40 -4.28 6.26 9.90
CA GLU A 40 -5.58 6.41 9.25
C GLU A 40 -5.49 6.09 7.75
N ILE A 41 -4.44 6.56 7.06
CA ILE A 41 -4.19 6.25 5.64
C ILE A 41 -4.11 4.74 5.43
N ASN A 42 -3.29 4.04 6.23
CA ASN A 42 -3.13 2.59 6.12
C ASN A 42 -4.42 1.84 6.43
N TYR A 43 -5.11 2.22 7.51
CA TYR A 43 -6.36 1.61 7.92
C TYR A 43 -7.45 1.76 6.84
N GLN A 44 -7.65 2.97 6.32
CA GLN A 44 -8.66 3.23 5.29
C GLN A 44 -8.33 2.50 3.98
N SER A 45 -7.05 2.47 3.60
CA SER A 45 -6.59 1.74 2.41
C SER A 45 -6.87 0.24 2.53
N ALA A 46 -6.51 -0.38 3.66
CA ALA A 46 -6.79 -1.78 3.95
C ALA A 46 -8.29 -2.08 3.99
N ARG A 47 -9.09 -1.22 4.62
CA ARG A 47 -10.55 -1.36 4.68
C ARG A 47 -11.19 -1.32 3.30
N ILE A 48 -10.74 -0.42 2.43
CA ILE A 48 -11.24 -0.28 1.05
C ILE A 48 -10.87 -1.50 0.21
N ALA A 49 -9.62 -1.97 0.28
CA ALA A 49 -9.17 -3.17 -0.43
C ALA A 49 -9.95 -4.42 0.05
N LYS A 50 -10.14 -4.57 1.37
CA LYS A 50 -10.92 -5.68 1.94
C LYS A 50 -12.36 -5.65 1.47
N LYS A 51 -13.00 -4.47 1.43
CA LYS A 51 -14.36 -4.32 0.90
C LYS A 51 -14.44 -4.76 -0.56
N ALA A 52 -13.50 -4.35 -1.41
CA ALA A 52 -13.47 -4.75 -2.81
C ALA A 52 -13.35 -6.28 -2.95
N CYS A 53 -12.49 -6.90 -2.14
CA CYS A 53 -12.34 -8.34 -2.12
C CYS A 53 -13.61 -9.08 -1.64
N ASP A 54 -14.26 -8.56 -0.59
CA ASP A 54 -15.50 -9.15 -0.07
C ASP A 54 -16.64 -9.05 -1.08
N ASP A 55 -16.77 -7.91 -1.75
CA ASP A 55 -17.79 -7.70 -2.77
C ASP A 55 -17.55 -8.59 -4.00
N PHE A 56 -16.28 -8.77 -4.42
CA PHE A 56 -15.90 -9.67 -5.51
C PHE A 56 -16.12 -11.15 -5.15
N ALA A 57 -15.76 -11.55 -3.94
CA ALA A 57 -15.97 -12.92 -3.47
C ALA A 57 -17.47 -13.25 -3.37
N LYS A 58 -18.29 -12.31 -2.90
CA LYS A 58 -19.75 -12.46 -2.87
C LYS A 58 -20.36 -12.59 -4.27
N SER A 59 -19.87 -11.85 -5.26
CA SER A 59 -20.45 -11.85 -6.61
C SER A 59 -19.98 -13.00 -7.49
N THR A 60 -18.75 -13.50 -7.28
CA THR A 60 -18.14 -14.52 -8.16
C THR A 60 -17.95 -15.88 -7.51
N GLY A 61 -17.99 -15.95 -6.17
CA GLY A 61 -17.61 -17.14 -5.40
C GLY A 61 -16.10 -17.42 -5.40
N LYS A 62 -15.28 -16.60 -6.07
CA LYS A 62 -13.82 -16.74 -6.09
C LYS A 62 -13.21 -16.09 -4.85
N ARG A 63 -12.21 -16.76 -4.27
CA ARG A 63 -11.42 -16.20 -3.17
C ARG A 63 -10.41 -15.19 -3.72
N CYS A 64 -10.23 -14.07 -3.02
CA CYS A 64 -9.13 -13.15 -3.26
C CYS A 64 -8.52 -12.72 -1.93
N PHE A 65 -7.33 -12.13 -2.00
CA PHE A 65 -6.52 -11.77 -0.84
C PHE A 65 -6.06 -10.32 -0.92
N VAL A 66 -5.91 -9.70 0.25
CA VAL A 66 -5.36 -8.35 0.39
C VAL A 66 -3.95 -8.45 0.95
N CYS A 67 -2.99 -7.87 0.26
CA CYS A 67 -1.60 -7.79 0.66
C CYS A 67 -1.29 -6.38 1.16
N GLY A 68 -0.70 -6.25 2.35
CA GLY A 68 -0.24 -4.96 2.85
C GLY A 68 1.02 -4.52 2.13
N ALA A 69 0.94 -3.49 1.28
CA ALA A 69 2.11 -2.95 0.62
C ALA A 69 2.97 -2.13 1.60
N ILE A 70 4.25 -2.47 1.71
CA ILE A 70 5.24 -1.74 2.50
C ILE A 70 6.37 -1.37 1.56
N GLY A 71 6.42 -0.10 1.14
CA GLY A 71 7.50 0.41 0.30
C GLY A 71 8.73 0.79 1.12
N PRO A 72 9.90 0.93 0.46
CA PRO A 72 11.05 1.57 1.07
C PRO A 72 10.73 3.04 1.38
N THR A 73 11.42 3.58 2.39
CA THR A 73 11.37 5.02 2.68
C THR A 73 12.17 5.82 1.66
N ASN A 74 11.96 7.14 1.59
CA ASN A 74 12.81 8.07 0.82
C ASN A 74 14.21 8.29 1.46
N LYS A 75 14.56 7.52 2.49
CA LYS A 75 15.87 7.50 3.15
C LYS A 75 16.64 6.24 2.77
N THR A 76 17.86 6.41 2.28
CA THR A 76 18.80 5.31 2.05
C THR A 76 19.77 5.22 3.23
N LEU A 77 19.73 4.11 3.97
CA LEU A 77 20.58 3.91 5.15
C LEU A 77 21.98 3.38 4.81
N SER A 78 22.15 2.73 3.65
CA SER A 78 23.37 1.99 3.29
C SER A 78 24.16 2.62 2.13
N ILE A 79 23.90 3.87 1.77
CA ILE A 79 24.77 4.64 0.87
C ILE A 79 25.72 5.45 1.74
N SER A 80 27.01 5.11 1.70
CA SER A 80 28.06 5.91 2.33
C SER A 80 28.01 7.33 1.75
N PRO A 81 28.01 8.38 2.58
CA PRO A 81 28.04 9.77 2.11
C PRO A 81 29.34 10.13 1.37
N SER A 82 30.35 9.25 1.44
CA SER A 82 31.61 9.40 0.72
C SER A 82 32.00 8.09 0.05
N VAL A 83 32.16 8.12 -1.27
CA VAL A 83 32.80 7.04 -2.05
C VAL A 83 34.28 6.88 -1.64
N GLU A 84 34.87 7.92 -1.04
CA GLU A 84 36.30 7.97 -0.71
C GLU A 84 36.64 7.66 0.76
N LYS A 85 35.66 7.61 1.68
CA LYS A 85 35.92 7.29 3.10
C LYS A 85 34.75 6.52 3.75
N PRO A 86 34.86 5.19 3.89
CA PRO A 86 33.93 4.40 4.68
C PRO A 86 34.40 4.38 6.13
N GLU A 87 33.78 5.19 6.98
CA GLU A 87 33.90 5.07 8.44
C GLU A 87 32.54 4.65 9.01
#